data_AF-A0A0R1KL25-F1
#
_entry.id   AF-A0A0R1KL25-F1
#
_cell.length_a   1.000
_cell.length_b   1.000
_cell.length_c   1.000
_cell.angle_alpha   90.00
_cell.angle_beta   90.00
_cell.angle_gamma   90.00
#
_symmetry.space_group_name_H-M   'P 1'
#
loop_
_entity.id
_entity.type
_entity.pdbx_description
1 polymer ?
#
loop_
_entity_poly.entity_id
_entity_poly.type
_entity_poly.pdbx_seq_one_letter_code
_entity_poly.pdbx_strand_id
1 'polypeptide(L)'
;MLTPKPSEFISAHTDMFLKRLKPRPFVVDYIKGVYDNNVKPNVTSDTVTLSVLTDTHAKAIASASYYGINGARHIIEANNVSDAVNLDLNVHLGDLIDGSDKPEISRGLLQFAVENYQKSKAPFYLLEGNHDENDKYDEHKFFSSASFQRDDYDSLVTKYNFAQPDIFRLNPVSKVGWYDKGDIRIVFIDTSDIPYILSNGSKKYDFKKVRGVREQQLEDLVKILENTIDKHVIVMGHANIVSPSGRSALNFNGDLVQQLLVSFNNKTSGQLKNELTGDFGVNLRYDFSSTGISKVTTYICGHMHYEKNYKVSEINHIILNCSALMGKKHGLTTDYNKKWDRRYNEISELAGYFINIDPNKLRLQIFGYGAATRYVSFEI
;
A
#
# COMPACT_ATOMS: atom_id res chain seq x y z
N MET A 1 37.13 -0.26 5.23
CA MET A 1 35.72 0.19 5.11
C MET A 1 35.66 1.12 3.91
N LEU A 2 35.06 0.69 2.81
CA LEU A 2 34.83 1.54 1.64
C LEU A 2 33.43 2.12 1.77
N THR A 3 33.34 3.41 2.06
CA THR A 3 32.12 4.20 1.90
C THR A 3 31.66 4.11 0.44
N PRO A 4 30.39 3.76 0.16
CA PRO A 4 29.89 3.72 -1.21
C PRO A 4 29.94 5.11 -1.83
N LYS A 5 30.37 5.21 -3.09
CA LYS A 5 30.31 6.45 -3.85
C LYS A 5 28.85 6.77 -4.21
N PRO A 6 28.39 8.03 -4.04
CA PRO A 6 27.10 8.44 -4.56
C PRO A 6 27.17 8.54 -6.10
N SER A 7 26.78 7.48 -6.81
CA SER A 7 26.37 7.48 -8.25
C SER A 7 26.28 6.10 -8.91
N GLU A 8 26.53 4.97 -8.23
CA GLU A 8 26.55 3.67 -8.93
C GLU A 8 25.17 3.12 -9.34
N PHE A 9 24.06 3.72 -8.87
CA PHE A 9 22.72 3.13 -9.03
C PHE A 9 21.71 3.98 -9.80
N ILE A 10 22.04 5.20 -10.25
CA ILE A 10 21.11 6.06 -10.97
C ILE A 10 21.89 6.81 -12.05
N SER A 11 21.34 6.92 -13.27
CA SER A 11 21.99 7.80 -14.27
C SER A 11 22.09 9.21 -13.68
N ALA A 12 23.27 9.85 -13.74
CA ALA A 12 23.47 11.19 -13.15
C ALA A 12 22.39 12.20 -13.60
N HIS A 13 21.81 12.00 -14.78
CA HIS A 13 20.68 12.77 -15.30
C HIS A 13 19.35 12.51 -14.57
N THR A 14 18.97 11.25 -14.33
CA THR A 14 17.77 10.91 -13.55
C THR A 14 17.90 11.43 -12.12
N ASP A 15 19.09 11.30 -11.54
CA ASP A 15 19.39 11.72 -10.17
C ASP A 15 19.31 13.25 -10.02
N MET A 16 19.89 13.98 -10.97
CA MET A 16 19.74 15.44 -11.06
C MET A 16 18.28 15.87 -11.27
N PHE A 17 17.49 15.11 -12.04
CA PHE A 17 16.10 15.46 -12.30
C PHE A 17 15.22 15.23 -11.08
N LEU A 18 15.38 14.11 -10.37
CA LEU A 18 14.68 13.83 -9.11
C LEU A 18 14.99 14.88 -8.04
N LYS A 19 16.26 15.29 -7.90
CA LYS A 19 16.68 16.36 -6.98
C LYS A 19 16.03 17.72 -7.30
N ARG A 20 15.62 17.95 -8.55
CA ARG A 20 14.92 19.16 -9.00
C ARG A 20 13.41 19.06 -8.88
N LEU A 21 12.86 17.89 -8.59
CA LEU A 21 11.41 17.73 -8.41
C LEU A 21 10.99 18.46 -7.13
N LYS A 22 10.09 19.43 -7.29
CA LYS A 22 9.54 20.24 -6.19
C LYS A 22 8.02 20.08 -6.14
N PRO A 23 7.42 20.20 -4.95
CA PRO A 23 5.97 20.22 -4.85
C PRO A 23 5.43 21.47 -5.56
N ARG A 24 4.24 21.36 -6.15
CA ARG A 24 3.52 22.52 -6.69
C ARG A 24 2.76 23.21 -5.55
N PRO A 25 2.99 24.52 -5.30
CA PRO A 25 2.34 25.22 -4.20
C PRO A 25 0.82 25.11 -4.21
N PHE A 26 0.19 25.30 -5.37
CA PHE A 26 -1.28 25.23 -5.47
C PHE A 26 -1.85 23.85 -5.14
N VAL A 27 -1.10 22.77 -5.37
CA VAL A 27 -1.52 21.40 -5.01
C VAL A 27 -1.38 21.20 -3.51
N VAL A 28 -0.26 21.63 -2.93
CA VAL A 28 -0.03 21.57 -1.47
C VAL A 28 -1.10 22.37 -0.73
N ASP A 29 -1.36 23.61 -1.15
CA ASP A 29 -2.39 24.48 -0.55
C ASP A 29 -3.77 23.84 -0.63
N TYR A 30 -4.08 23.20 -1.77
CA TYR A 30 -5.32 22.48 -1.97
C TYR A 30 -5.46 21.27 -1.04
N ILE A 31 -4.46 20.39 -0.97
CA ILE A 31 -4.47 19.19 -0.10
C ILE A 31 -4.57 19.64 1.37
N LYS A 32 -3.82 20.68 1.77
CA LYS A 32 -3.90 21.27 3.11
C LYS A 32 -5.29 21.84 3.40
N GLY A 33 -5.90 22.51 2.43
CA GLY A 33 -7.28 23.00 2.54
C GLY A 33 -8.30 21.87 2.74
N VAL A 34 -8.11 20.71 2.11
CA VAL A 34 -8.97 19.54 2.35
C VAL A 34 -8.81 19.06 3.80
N TYR A 35 -7.59 19.00 4.32
CA TYR A 35 -7.33 18.64 5.71
C TYR A 35 -7.96 19.62 6.69
N ASP A 36 -7.63 20.91 6.58
CA ASP A 36 -8.04 21.94 7.54
C ASP A 36 -9.56 22.08 7.63
N ASN A 37 -10.26 21.99 6.49
CA ASN A 37 -11.70 22.22 6.43
C ASN A 37 -12.54 20.97 6.69
N ASN A 38 -12.04 19.77 6.35
CA ASN A 38 -12.86 18.55 6.38
C ASN A 38 -12.36 17.52 7.39
N VAL A 39 -11.03 17.35 7.52
CA VAL A 39 -10.45 16.31 8.37
C VAL A 39 -10.33 16.82 9.80
N LYS A 40 -9.63 17.94 9.99
CA LYS A 40 -9.31 18.53 11.30
C LYS A 40 -10.50 18.67 12.25
N PRO A 41 -11.74 19.04 11.81
CA PRO A 41 -12.89 19.10 12.70
C PRO A 41 -13.32 17.76 13.32
N ASN A 42 -12.85 16.64 12.76
CA ASN A 42 -13.17 15.28 13.22
C ASN A 42 -12.05 14.64 14.04
N VAL A 43 -10.90 15.31 14.19
CA VAL A 43 -9.72 14.79 14.88
C VAL A 43 -9.80 15.10 16.37
N THR A 44 -9.54 14.09 17.21
CA THR A 44 -9.39 14.22 18.67
C THR A 44 -8.08 13.57 19.12
N SER A 45 -7.78 13.58 20.42
CA SER A 45 -6.64 12.84 20.96
C SER A 45 -6.74 11.32 20.72
N ASP A 46 -7.96 10.80 20.66
CA ASP A 46 -8.25 9.37 20.65
C ASP A 46 -8.40 8.82 19.24
N THR A 47 -8.56 9.70 18.24
CA THR A 47 -8.65 9.30 16.84
C THR A 47 -7.28 8.91 16.28
N VAL A 48 -7.27 8.01 15.30
CA VAL A 48 -6.11 7.77 14.44
C VAL A 48 -6.32 8.45 13.09
N THR A 49 -5.43 9.38 12.73
CA THR A 49 -5.50 10.11 11.45
C THR A 49 -4.32 9.78 10.55
N LEU A 50 -4.62 9.33 9.33
CA LEU A 50 -3.67 8.83 8.33
C LEU A 50 -3.67 9.73 7.09
N SER A 51 -2.54 9.90 6.44
CA SER A 51 -2.47 10.24 5.00
C SER A 51 -2.23 8.96 4.22
N VAL A 52 -2.94 8.74 3.12
CA VAL A 52 -2.84 7.52 2.31
C VAL A 52 -2.72 7.85 0.83
N LEU A 53 -1.68 7.33 0.21
CA LEU A 53 -1.51 7.23 -1.24
C LEU A 53 -1.48 5.77 -1.68
N THR A 54 -1.72 5.54 -2.96
CA THR A 54 -1.53 4.24 -3.61
C THR A 54 -1.24 4.44 -5.08
N ASP A 55 -0.54 3.48 -5.70
CA ASP A 55 -0.39 3.40 -7.16
C ASP A 55 0.10 4.72 -7.75
N THR A 56 1.23 5.24 -7.27
CA THR A 56 1.88 6.42 -7.87
C THR A 56 2.53 6.08 -9.19
N HIS A 57 2.89 4.81 -9.44
CA HIS A 57 3.45 4.31 -10.70
C HIS A 57 4.53 5.25 -11.27
N ALA A 58 5.47 5.67 -10.41
CA ALA A 58 6.50 6.60 -10.83
C ALA A 58 7.37 5.99 -11.94
N LYS A 59 7.72 6.81 -12.93
CA LYS A 59 8.58 6.46 -14.07
C LYS A 59 9.54 7.59 -14.38
N ALA A 60 10.70 7.28 -14.96
CA ALA A 60 11.67 8.30 -15.36
C ALA A 60 11.22 9.19 -16.53
N ILE A 61 10.16 8.81 -17.25
CA ILE A 61 9.61 9.61 -18.34
C ILE A 61 8.62 10.65 -17.82
N ALA A 62 8.69 11.87 -18.36
CA ALA A 62 7.60 12.83 -18.20
C ALA A 62 6.43 12.40 -19.12
N SER A 63 5.23 12.27 -18.56
CA SER A 63 4.03 11.94 -19.30
C SER A 63 2.92 12.92 -18.96
N ALA A 64 2.30 13.51 -20.00
CA ALA A 64 1.19 14.45 -19.85
C ALA A 64 -0.18 13.75 -19.97
N SER A 65 -0.21 12.44 -20.25
CA SER A 65 -1.44 11.69 -20.54
C SER A 65 -1.61 10.41 -19.75
N TYR A 66 -0.55 9.93 -19.06
CA TYR A 66 -0.57 8.70 -18.28
C TYR A 66 0.54 8.71 -17.21
N TYR A 67 0.95 7.54 -16.70
CA TYR A 67 2.01 7.39 -15.71
C TYR A 67 3.32 8.04 -16.16
N GLY A 68 4.01 8.66 -15.22
CA GLY A 68 5.24 9.39 -15.45
C GLY A 68 5.90 9.79 -14.14
N ILE A 69 6.91 10.65 -14.25
CA ILE A 69 7.65 11.16 -13.09
C ILE A 69 6.78 11.96 -12.12
N ASN A 70 5.61 12.41 -12.57
CA ASN A 70 4.67 13.12 -11.74
C ASN A 70 4.14 12.26 -10.58
N GLY A 71 4.11 10.93 -10.69
CA GLY A 71 3.81 10.04 -9.56
C GLY A 71 4.74 10.28 -8.37
N ALA A 72 6.04 10.46 -8.63
CA ALA A 72 7.01 10.82 -7.59
C ALA A 72 6.75 12.23 -7.02
N ARG A 73 6.21 13.16 -7.81
CA ARG A 73 5.84 14.50 -7.34
C ARG A 73 4.63 14.44 -6.40
N HIS A 74 3.66 13.57 -6.67
CA HIS A 74 2.48 13.40 -5.83
C HIS A 74 2.86 12.97 -4.41
N ILE A 75 3.86 12.09 -4.26
CA ILE A 75 4.44 11.72 -2.96
C ILE A 75 4.98 12.95 -2.23
N ILE A 76 5.79 13.78 -2.90
CA ILE A 76 6.35 15.01 -2.30
C ILE A 76 5.22 15.95 -1.84
N GLU A 77 4.20 16.12 -2.67
CA GLU A 77 3.07 17.03 -2.39
C GLU A 77 2.23 16.56 -1.20
N ALA A 78 1.90 15.27 -1.14
CA ALA A 78 1.18 14.68 -0.01
C ALA A 78 2.01 14.68 1.28
N ASN A 79 3.31 14.36 1.20
CA ASN A 79 4.19 14.36 2.37
C ASN A 79 4.43 15.78 2.90
N ASN A 80 4.50 16.79 2.02
CA ASN A 80 4.64 18.18 2.44
C ASN A 80 3.46 18.64 3.31
N VAL A 81 2.23 18.25 2.96
CA VAL A 81 1.06 18.51 3.81
C VAL A 81 1.09 17.65 5.07
N SER A 82 1.46 16.38 4.95
CA SER A 82 1.56 15.45 6.07
C SER A 82 2.49 15.98 7.18
N ASP A 83 3.56 16.69 6.83
CA ASP A 83 4.49 17.31 7.79
C ASP A 83 4.01 18.65 8.37
N ALA A 84 3.10 19.31 7.66
CA ALA A 84 2.48 20.56 8.08
C ALA A 84 1.31 20.32 9.04
N VAL A 85 0.79 19.09 9.09
CA VAL A 85 -0.34 18.67 9.93
C VAL A 85 0.11 17.57 10.90
N ASN A 86 -0.66 17.33 11.96
CA ASN A 86 -0.29 16.34 12.98
C ASN A 86 -0.98 15.00 12.70
N LEU A 87 -0.46 14.25 11.73
CA LEU A 87 -0.94 12.90 11.43
C LEU A 87 -0.28 11.86 12.33
N ASP A 88 -0.98 10.76 12.54
CA ASP A 88 -0.46 9.60 13.25
C ASP A 88 0.35 8.67 12.36
N LEU A 89 0.02 8.60 11.06
CA LEU A 89 0.74 7.76 10.12
C LEU A 89 0.63 8.27 8.68
N ASN A 90 1.66 8.01 7.88
CA ASN A 90 1.68 8.26 6.44
C ASN A 90 1.87 6.95 5.67
N VAL A 91 0.89 6.55 4.87
CA VAL A 91 0.84 5.20 4.27
C VAL A 91 0.89 5.28 2.74
N HIS A 92 1.66 4.39 2.13
CA HIS A 92 1.56 4.09 0.70
C HIS A 92 1.15 2.64 0.50
N LEU A 93 0.04 2.37 -0.18
CA LEU A 93 -0.49 1.02 -0.36
C LEU A 93 0.18 0.25 -1.53
N GLY A 94 1.44 0.53 -1.87
CA GLY A 94 2.18 -0.14 -2.96
C GLY A 94 1.99 0.43 -4.36
N ASP A 95 2.73 -0.15 -5.31
CA ASP A 95 2.92 0.34 -6.68
C ASP A 95 3.52 1.77 -6.67
N LEU A 96 4.62 1.92 -5.93
CA LEU A 96 5.41 3.15 -5.87
C LEU A 96 5.98 3.48 -7.26
N ILE A 97 6.45 2.45 -7.97
CA ILE A 97 7.00 2.53 -9.33
C ILE A 97 6.13 1.74 -10.32
N ASP A 98 6.20 2.08 -11.61
CA ASP A 98 5.54 1.27 -12.68
C ASP A 98 6.29 -0.03 -12.98
N GLY A 99 7.55 -0.14 -12.56
CA GLY A 99 8.40 -1.32 -12.76
C GLY A 99 8.83 -1.59 -14.21
N SER A 100 8.67 -0.64 -15.14
CA SER A 100 9.04 -0.81 -16.56
C SER A 100 10.31 -0.09 -17.00
N ASP A 101 10.91 0.70 -16.11
CA ASP A 101 12.20 1.33 -16.37
C ASP A 101 13.35 0.33 -16.18
N LYS A 102 14.56 0.70 -16.63
CA LYS A 102 15.76 -0.10 -16.33
C LYS A 102 15.92 -0.27 -14.81
N PRO A 103 16.46 -1.40 -14.33
CA PRO A 103 16.49 -1.70 -12.90
C PRO A 103 17.22 -0.64 -12.08
N GLU A 104 18.28 -0.02 -12.59
CA GLU A 104 18.97 1.08 -11.89
C GLU A 104 18.03 2.28 -11.67
N ILE A 105 17.25 2.64 -12.69
CA ILE A 105 16.27 3.72 -12.61
C ILE A 105 15.16 3.38 -11.61
N SER A 106 14.61 2.17 -11.67
CA SER A 106 13.56 1.70 -10.77
C SER A 106 14.02 1.69 -9.31
N ARG A 107 15.23 1.19 -9.03
CA ARG A 107 15.84 1.27 -7.69
C ARG A 107 15.98 2.72 -7.23
N GLY A 108 16.39 3.62 -8.13
CA GLY A 108 16.50 5.05 -7.81
C GLY A 108 15.16 5.73 -7.50
N LEU A 109 14.09 5.36 -8.20
CA LEU A 109 12.75 5.86 -7.93
C LEU A 109 12.21 5.34 -6.59
N LEU A 110 12.44 4.07 -6.27
CA LEU A 110 12.09 3.50 -4.96
C LEU A 110 12.85 4.20 -3.84
N GLN A 111 14.18 4.35 -3.98
CA GLN A 111 14.99 5.08 -3.01
C GLN A 111 14.50 6.52 -2.82
N PHE A 112 14.21 7.22 -3.91
CA PHE A 112 13.68 8.58 -3.84
C PHE A 112 12.35 8.64 -3.10
N ALA A 113 11.42 7.71 -3.39
CA ALA A 113 10.14 7.65 -2.69
C ALA A 113 10.34 7.45 -1.18
N VAL A 114 11.14 6.44 -0.80
CA VAL A 114 11.45 6.13 0.61
C VAL A 114 12.11 7.31 1.31
N GLU A 115 13.09 7.97 0.70
CA GLU A 115 13.74 9.15 1.28
C GLU A 115 12.77 10.31 1.52
N ASN A 116 11.68 10.43 0.74
CA ASN A 116 10.63 11.42 0.99
C ASN A 116 9.73 11.04 2.16
N TYR A 117 9.48 9.74 2.37
CA TYR A 117 8.73 9.26 3.54
C TYR A 117 9.57 9.34 4.82
N GLN A 118 10.86 9.00 4.77
CA GLN A 118 11.79 9.12 5.90
C GLN A 118 12.00 10.56 6.39
N LYS A 119 11.78 11.54 5.52
CA LYS A 119 11.82 12.97 5.90
C LYS A 119 10.52 13.44 6.55
N SER A 120 9.47 12.61 6.52
CA SER A 120 8.18 12.97 7.12
C SER A 120 8.26 12.94 8.64
N LYS A 121 7.46 13.78 9.31
CA LYS A 121 7.37 13.82 10.78
C LYS A 121 6.57 12.66 11.36
N ALA A 122 5.50 12.27 10.67
CA ALA A 122 4.70 11.12 11.09
C ALA A 122 5.46 9.83 10.72
N PRO A 123 5.31 8.76 11.51
CA PRO A 123 5.79 7.45 11.08
C PRO A 123 5.09 7.05 9.78
N PHE A 124 5.68 6.13 9.04
CA PHE A 124 5.16 5.71 7.74
C PHE A 124 5.14 4.21 7.55
N TYR A 125 4.32 3.74 6.61
CA TYR A 125 4.34 2.36 6.14
C TYR A 125 4.17 2.30 4.62
N LEU A 126 5.10 1.65 3.94
CA LEU A 126 5.09 1.44 2.50
C LEU A 126 4.86 -0.04 2.20
N LEU A 127 3.67 -0.36 1.68
CA LEU A 127 3.34 -1.69 1.20
C LEU A 127 4.01 -1.95 -0.15
N GLU A 128 4.22 -3.22 -0.45
CA GLU A 128 4.69 -3.68 -1.76
C GLU A 128 3.52 -3.92 -2.71
N GLY A 129 3.60 -3.29 -3.88
CA GLY A 129 2.69 -3.56 -4.98
C GLY A 129 3.27 -4.54 -5.98
N ASN A 130 2.43 -5.04 -6.87
CA ASN A 130 2.84 -6.02 -7.87
C ASN A 130 3.80 -5.42 -8.91
N HIS A 131 3.90 -4.10 -9.04
CA HIS A 131 4.83 -3.43 -9.95
C HIS A 131 6.22 -3.17 -9.36
N ASP A 132 6.37 -3.24 -8.03
CA ASP A 132 7.55 -2.70 -7.36
C ASP A 132 8.81 -3.57 -7.50
N GLU A 133 8.64 -4.82 -7.92
CA GLU A 133 9.70 -5.82 -8.18
C GLU A 133 10.30 -5.76 -9.60
N ASN A 134 9.92 -4.72 -10.37
CA ASN A 134 10.41 -4.41 -11.71
C ASN A 134 10.11 -5.48 -12.79
N ASP A 135 9.18 -6.40 -12.53
CA ASP A 135 8.81 -7.48 -13.45
C ASP A 135 8.23 -6.97 -14.78
N LYS A 136 7.64 -5.76 -14.83
CA LYS A 136 7.18 -5.17 -16.09
C LYS A 136 8.33 -4.89 -17.06
N TYR A 137 9.54 -4.65 -16.56
CA TYR A 137 10.75 -4.54 -17.37
C TYR A 137 11.17 -5.92 -17.90
N ASP A 138 11.12 -6.94 -17.04
CA ASP A 138 11.48 -8.32 -17.38
C ASP A 138 10.54 -8.88 -18.47
N GLU A 139 9.23 -8.60 -18.38
CA GLU A 139 8.21 -8.97 -19.38
C GLU A 139 8.54 -8.47 -20.80
N HIS A 140 9.07 -7.24 -20.93
CA HIS A 140 9.24 -6.58 -22.23
C HIS A 140 10.58 -6.84 -22.91
N LYS A 141 11.53 -7.47 -22.21
CA LYS A 141 12.91 -7.55 -22.66
C LYS A 141 13.46 -8.97 -22.80
N PHE A 142 12.65 -9.99 -22.50
CA PHE A 142 12.98 -11.41 -22.67
C PHE A 142 14.38 -11.76 -22.12
N PHE A 143 14.69 -11.31 -20.90
CA PHE A 143 15.99 -11.60 -20.28
C PHE A 143 16.04 -13.03 -19.71
N SER A 144 17.24 -13.60 -19.76
CA SER A 144 17.61 -14.84 -19.05
C SER A 144 17.95 -14.59 -17.57
N SER A 145 17.68 -13.40 -17.04
CA SER A 145 18.02 -13.00 -15.67
C SER A 145 16.99 -12.01 -15.12
N ALA A 146 16.55 -12.22 -13.88
CA ALA A 146 15.71 -11.26 -13.15
C ALA A 146 16.41 -9.90 -13.00
N SER A 147 15.67 -8.80 -13.23
CA SER A 147 16.25 -7.46 -13.11
C SER A 147 16.42 -6.98 -11.66
N PHE A 148 15.56 -7.46 -10.76
CA PHE A 148 15.68 -7.31 -9.31
C PHE A 148 16.12 -8.63 -8.68
N GLN A 149 17.04 -8.54 -7.72
CA GLN A 149 17.45 -9.65 -6.86
C GLN A 149 16.47 -9.84 -5.70
N ARG A 150 16.54 -11.00 -5.03
CA ARG A 150 15.62 -11.39 -3.95
C ARG A 150 15.35 -10.31 -2.92
N ASP A 151 16.40 -9.61 -2.49
CA ASP A 151 16.33 -8.67 -1.36
C ASP A 151 16.36 -7.20 -1.82
N ASP A 152 16.22 -6.93 -3.12
CA ASP A 152 16.30 -5.56 -3.64
C ASP A 152 15.18 -4.69 -3.06
N TYR A 153 13.91 -5.13 -3.13
CA TYR A 153 12.80 -4.35 -2.57
C TYR A 153 12.91 -4.23 -1.05
N ASP A 154 13.23 -5.32 -0.34
CA ASP A 154 13.38 -5.29 1.12
C ASP A 154 14.46 -4.29 1.55
N SER A 155 15.62 -4.34 0.89
CA SER A 155 16.77 -3.49 1.21
C SER A 155 16.55 -2.02 0.85
N LEU A 156 15.67 -1.71 -0.10
CA LEU A 156 15.36 -0.35 -0.52
C LEU A 156 14.17 0.24 0.22
N VAL A 157 13.18 -0.57 0.58
CA VAL A 157 11.88 -0.11 1.09
C VAL A 157 11.53 -0.74 2.42
N THR A 158 11.27 -2.05 2.47
CA THR A 158 10.67 -2.74 3.63
C THR A 158 11.47 -2.55 4.91
N LYS A 159 12.81 -2.62 4.83
CA LYS A 159 13.66 -2.43 6.02
C LYS A 159 13.42 -1.10 6.73
N TYR A 160 13.03 -0.05 5.99
CA TYR A 160 12.82 1.28 6.55
C TYR A 160 11.45 1.45 7.21
N ASN A 161 10.44 0.68 6.80
CA ASN A 161 9.18 0.60 7.55
C ASN A 161 9.48 0.20 9.00
N PHE A 162 10.32 -0.83 9.18
CA PHE A 162 10.64 -1.43 10.48
C PHE A 162 11.87 -0.84 11.18
N ALA A 163 12.51 0.18 10.59
CA ALA A 163 13.54 0.96 11.27
C ALA A 163 12.92 1.99 12.24
N GLN A 164 11.61 2.22 12.13
CA GLN A 164 10.85 3.15 12.96
C GLN A 164 10.34 2.42 14.21
N PRO A 165 10.38 3.05 15.40
CA PRO A 165 9.96 2.41 16.64
C PRO A 165 8.44 2.20 16.74
N ASP A 166 7.65 2.98 16.00
CA ASP A 166 6.18 2.95 16.05
C ASP A 166 5.56 1.82 15.20
N ILE A 167 6.35 1.20 14.32
CA ILE A 167 5.91 0.10 13.45
C ILE A 167 6.44 -1.21 14.01
N PHE A 168 5.53 -2.01 14.54
CA PHE A 168 5.84 -3.30 15.12
C PHE A 168 5.88 -4.41 14.07
N ARG A 169 6.65 -5.46 14.36
CA ARG A 169 6.73 -6.71 13.59
C ARG A 169 7.09 -7.87 14.49
N LEU A 170 6.75 -9.09 14.07
CA LEU A 170 7.19 -10.30 14.77
C LEU A 170 8.61 -10.71 14.40
N ASN A 171 8.96 -10.60 13.11
CA ASN A 171 10.24 -11.01 12.57
C ASN A 171 10.56 -10.24 11.27
N PRO A 172 11.81 -10.25 10.78
CA PRO A 172 12.17 -9.53 9.56
C PRO A 172 11.80 -10.26 8.26
N VAL A 173 11.30 -11.50 8.34
CA VAL A 173 11.03 -12.35 7.16
C VAL A 173 9.61 -12.13 6.65
N SER A 174 8.61 -12.12 7.53
CA SER A 174 7.26 -11.72 7.14
C SER A 174 7.18 -10.22 7.01
N LYS A 175 6.57 -9.77 5.90
CA LYS A 175 6.34 -8.35 5.61
C LYS A 175 5.07 -7.84 6.31
N VAL A 176 4.69 -8.48 7.42
CA VAL A 176 3.53 -8.10 8.24
C VAL A 176 3.98 -7.15 9.33
N GLY A 177 3.38 -5.96 9.34
CA GLY A 177 3.61 -4.95 10.37
C GLY A 177 2.31 -4.51 11.01
N TRP A 178 2.38 -3.86 12.16
CA TRP A 178 1.23 -3.17 12.72
C TRP A 178 1.61 -1.88 13.45
N TYR A 179 0.61 -1.00 13.57
CA TYR A 179 0.65 0.25 14.32
C TYR A 179 -0.49 0.25 15.33
N ASP A 180 -0.23 0.69 16.56
CA ASP A 180 -1.22 0.78 17.63
C ASP A 180 -1.34 2.21 18.13
N LYS A 181 -2.57 2.70 18.31
CA LYS A 181 -2.86 3.93 19.04
C LYS A 181 -4.22 3.81 19.73
N GLY A 182 -4.22 3.92 21.06
CA GLY A 182 -5.43 3.71 21.86
C GLY A 182 -6.06 2.36 21.53
N ASP A 183 -7.36 2.34 21.24
CA ASP A 183 -8.12 1.12 20.93
C ASP A 183 -8.06 0.70 19.46
N ILE A 184 -7.28 1.42 18.63
CA ILE A 184 -7.13 1.12 17.21
C ILE A 184 -5.82 0.35 16.97
N ARG A 185 -5.92 -0.72 16.18
CA ARG A 185 -4.77 -1.42 15.58
C ARG A 185 -4.89 -1.39 14.06
N ILE A 186 -3.83 -0.99 13.38
CA ILE A 186 -3.73 -1.07 11.92
C ILE A 186 -2.72 -2.16 11.58
N VAL A 187 -3.14 -3.18 10.85
CA VAL A 187 -2.29 -4.29 10.40
C VAL A 187 -2.02 -4.14 8.90
N PHE A 188 -0.76 -4.28 8.51
CA PHE A 188 -0.32 -4.23 7.12
C PHE A 188 0.05 -5.64 6.65
N ILE A 189 -0.51 -6.06 5.53
CA ILE A 189 -0.21 -7.36 4.89
C ILE A 189 0.32 -7.15 3.47
N ASP A 190 1.25 -7.99 3.07
CA ASP A 190 1.79 -8.02 1.71
C ASP A 190 0.98 -8.98 0.84
N THR A 191 0.17 -8.44 -0.07
CA THR A 191 -0.58 -9.21 -1.07
C THR A 191 0.22 -9.58 -2.31
N SER A 192 1.49 -9.20 -2.34
CA SER A 192 2.51 -9.53 -3.34
C SER A 192 3.58 -10.45 -2.75
N ASP A 193 3.23 -11.21 -1.70
CA ASP A 193 4.10 -12.15 -1.01
C ASP A 193 4.29 -13.42 -1.86
N ILE A 194 5.15 -13.29 -2.87
CA ILE A 194 5.47 -14.31 -3.86
C ILE A 194 6.89 -14.83 -3.59
N PRO A 195 7.15 -16.15 -3.66
CA PRO A 195 8.49 -16.65 -3.40
C PRO A 195 9.44 -16.28 -4.55
N TYR A 196 10.59 -15.70 -4.21
CA TYR A 196 11.67 -15.48 -5.16
C TYR A 196 12.41 -16.80 -5.47
N ILE A 197 12.01 -17.41 -6.59
CA ILE A 197 12.59 -18.63 -7.13
C ILE A 197 13.00 -18.36 -8.58
N LEU A 198 14.23 -18.69 -8.94
CA LEU A 198 14.69 -18.58 -10.33
C LEU A 198 14.61 -19.93 -11.04
N SER A 199 14.17 -19.90 -12.29
CA SER A 199 14.21 -21.01 -13.23
C SER A 199 14.99 -20.56 -14.47
N ASN A 200 16.18 -21.12 -14.67
CA ASN A 200 17.11 -20.70 -15.74
C ASN A 200 17.40 -19.18 -15.73
N GLY A 201 17.51 -18.61 -14.53
CA GLY A 201 17.81 -17.19 -14.29
C GLY A 201 16.60 -16.24 -14.33
N SER A 202 15.47 -16.63 -14.90
CA SER A 202 14.22 -15.86 -14.86
C SER A 202 13.38 -16.22 -13.63
N LYS A 203 12.58 -15.28 -13.09
CA LYS A 203 11.68 -15.56 -11.98
C LYS A 203 10.65 -16.63 -12.39
N LYS A 204 10.44 -17.65 -11.54
CA LYS A 204 9.43 -18.70 -11.71
C LYS A 204 8.02 -18.10 -11.76
N TYR A 205 7.79 -17.06 -10.94
CA TYR A 205 6.56 -16.31 -10.87
C TYR A 205 6.83 -14.88 -11.33
N ASP A 206 5.93 -14.37 -12.18
CA ASP A 206 5.89 -12.96 -12.56
C ASP A 206 5.14 -12.20 -11.47
N PHE A 207 5.86 -11.43 -10.65
CA PHE A 207 5.31 -10.71 -9.49
C PHE A 207 4.26 -9.69 -9.91
N LYS A 208 4.37 -9.15 -11.13
CA LYS A 208 3.37 -8.23 -11.67
C LYS A 208 2.04 -8.93 -11.96
N LYS A 209 2.06 -10.19 -12.37
CA LYS A 209 0.84 -10.94 -12.70
C LYS A 209 0.29 -11.77 -11.55
N VAL A 210 1.16 -12.26 -10.68
CA VAL A 210 0.80 -13.18 -9.58
C VAL A 210 0.72 -12.41 -8.28
N ARG A 211 -0.43 -12.49 -7.62
CA ARG A 211 -0.66 -11.94 -6.29
C ARG A 211 -1.07 -13.05 -5.34
N GLY A 212 -0.58 -13.01 -4.11
CA GLY A 212 -0.85 -14.04 -3.14
C GLY A 212 -0.23 -13.78 -1.78
N VAL A 213 -0.59 -14.64 -0.85
CA VAL A 213 -0.09 -14.64 0.52
C VAL A 213 0.41 -16.04 0.85
N ARG A 214 1.65 -16.17 1.36
CA ARG A 214 2.22 -17.47 1.75
C ARG A 214 1.84 -17.84 3.18
N GLU A 215 2.00 -19.12 3.49
CA GLU A 215 1.73 -19.68 4.82
C GLU A 215 2.44 -18.92 5.94
N GLN A 216 3.73 -18.58 5.78
CA GLN A 216 4.49 -17.87 6.81
C GLN A 216 3.87 -16.52 7.21
N GLN A 217 3.34 -15.77 6.25
CA GLN A 217 2.65 -14.51 6.52
C GLN A 217 1.31 -14.74 7.21
N LEU A 218 0.55 -15.77 6.83
CA LEU A 218 -0.68 -16.14 7.52
C LEU A 218 -0.41 -16.58 8.96
N GLU A 219 0.68 -17.31 9.21
CA GLU A 219 1.08 -17.72 10.56
C GLU A 219 1.39 -16.52 11.45
N ASP A 220 2.10 -15.53 10.92
CA ASP A 220 2.41 -14.32 11.68
C ASP A 220 1.19 -13.43 11.88
N LEU A 221 0.29 -13.37 10.89
CA LEU A 221 -1.00 -12.72 11.04
C LEU A 221 -1.86 -13.40 12.13
N VAL A 222 -1.88 -14.74 12.18
CA VAL A 222 -2.52 -15.50 13.27
C VAL A 222 -1.96 -15.04 14.60
N LYS A 223 -0.64 -15.09 14.79
CA LYS A 223 0.01 -14.70 16.06
C LYS A 223 -0.31 -13.26 16.48
N ILE A 224 -0.31 -12.32 15.53
CA ILE A 224 -0.70 -10.92 15.80
C ILE A 224 -2.14 -10.84 16.27
N LEU A 225 -3.06 -11.50 15.57
CA LEU A 225 -4.49 -11.50 15.90
C LEU A 225 -4.79 -12.21 17.22
N GLU A 226 -4.16 -13.34 17.53
CA GLU A 226 -4.29 -14.04 18.81
C GLU A 226 -3.89 -13.15 20.00
N ASN A 227 -2.91 -12.27 19.81
CA ASN A 227 -2.44 -11.32 20.81
C ASN A 227 -3.15 -9.94 20.71
N THR A 228 -4.23 -9.83 19.94
CA THR A 228 -5.02 -8.59 19.81
C THR A 228 -6.22 -8.63 20.76
N ILE A 229 -6.14 -7.91 21.87
CA ILE A 229 -7.18 -7.87 22.91
C ILE A 229 -7.82 -6.48 22.95
N ASP A 230 -9.16 -6.46 22.90
CA ASP A 230 -10.01 -5.28 22.96
C ASP A 230 -9.62 -4.14 21.98
N LYS A 231 -9.36 -4.47 20.71
CA LYS A 231 -9.02 -3.50 19.64
C LYS A 231 -10.01 -3.48 18.47
N HIS A 232 -10.24 -2.30 17.90
CA HIS A 232 -10.75 -2.15 16.54
C HIS A 232 -9.60 -2.30 15.55
N VAL A 233 -9.68 -3.31 14.69
CA VAL A 233 -8.61 -3.68 13.76
C VAL A 233 -8.98 -3.25 12.35
N ILE A 234 -8.06 -2.51 11.73
CA ILE A 234 -8.11 -2.16 10.31
C ILE A 234 -6.96 -2.89 9.62
N VAL A 235 -7.23 -3.58 8.52
CA VAL A 235 -6.22 -4.28 7.73
C VAL A 235 -5.98 -3.52 6.44
N MET A 236 -4.72 -3.36 6.05
CA MET A 236 -4.31 -2.72 4.81
C MET A 236 -3.40 -3.63 3.99
N GLY A 237 -3.62 -3.67 2.68
CA GLY A 237 -2.78 -4.39 1.73
C GLY A 237 -2.81 -3.71 0.36
N HIS A 238 -2.00 -4.15 -0.59
CA HIS A 238 -1.98 -3.53 -1.91
C HIS A 238 -3.20 -3.89 -2.76
N ALA A 239 -3.49 -5.19 -2.89
CA ALA A 239 -4.59 -5.70 -3.71
C ALA A 239 -5.81 -6.13 -2.88
N ASN A 240 -7.00 -6.20 -3.50
CA ASN A 240 -8.17 -6.73 -2.82
C ASN A 240 -8.06 -8.25 -2.61
N ILE A 241 -8.32 -8.72 -1.39
CA ILE A 241 -8.20 -10.15 -1.04
C ILE A 241 -9.37 -11.01 -1.54
N VAL A 242 -10.57 -10.42 -1.60
CA VAL A 242 -11.78 -11.06 -2.12
C VAL A 242 -12.52 -10.15 -3.08
N SER A 243 -13.49 -10.70 -3.79
CA SER A 243 -14.46 -9.98 -4.62
C SER A 243 -15.76 -9.73 -3.83
N PRO A 244 -16.70 -8.91 -4.34
CA PRO A 244 -17.99 -8.69 -3.67
C PRO A 244 -18.82 -9.96 -3.45
N SER A 245 -18.57 -11.04 -4.18
CA SER A 245 -19.22 -12.34 -3.97
C SER A 245 -18.53 -13.22 -2.92
N GLY A 246 -17.48 -12.71 -2.27
CA GLY A 246 -16.68 -13.43 -1.27
C GLY A 246 -15.64 -14.39 -1.86
N ARG A 247 -15.53 -14.49 -3.19
CA ARG A 247 -14.50 -15.32 -3.84
C ARG A 247 -13.13 -14.66 -3.78
N SER A 248 -12.07 -15.46 -3.68
CA SER A 248 -10.67 -15.01 -3.76
C SER A 248 -10.45 -14.08 -4.95
N ALA A 249 -9.81 -12.94 -4.71
CA ALA A 249 -9.42 -12.01 -5.77
C ALA A 249 -7.90 -11.98 -6.01
N LEU A 250 -7.13 -12.63 -5.14
CA LEU A 250 -5.72 -12.95 -5.39
C LEU A 250 -5.63 -14.25 -6.22
N ASN A 251 -4.46 -14.49 -6.81
CA ASN A 251 -4.19 -15.78 -7.44
C ASN A 251 -4.10 -16.90 -6.40
N PHE A 252 -3.57 -16.58 -5.21
CA PHE A 252 -3.39 -17.52 -4.11
C PHE A 252 -3.85 -16.93 -2.77
N ASN A 253 -4.65 -17.69 -2.03
CA ASN A 253 -4.94 -17.52 -0.60
C ASN A 253 -5.65 -16.22 -0.15
N GLY A 254 -6.21 -15.41 -1.06
CA GLY A 254 -6.98 -14.22 -0.67
C GLY A 254 -8.27 -14.55 0.12
N ASP A 255 -8.92 -15.64 -0.24
CA ASP A 255 -10.05 -16.24 0.47
C ASP A 255 -9.66 -16.79 1.85
N LEU A 256 -8.46 -17.36 1.99
CA LEU A 256 -7.95 -17.81 3.29
C LEU A 256 -7.68 -16.63 4.23
N VAL A 257 -7.14 -15.51 3.71
CA VAL A 257 -7.03 -14.27 4.50
C VAL A 257 -8.41 -13.86 4.99
N GLN A 258 -9.41 -13.78 4.10
CA GLN A 258 -10.78 -13.43 4.48
C GLN A 258 -11.35 -14.38 5.54
N GLN A 259 -11.17 -15.69 5.36
CA GLN A 259 -11.63 -16.71 6.31
C GLN A 259 -10.99 -16.53 7.69
N LEU A 260 -9.70 -16.16 7.74
CA LEU A 260 -8.99 -15.89 8.98
C LEU A 260 -9.57 -14.66 9.70
N LEU A 261 -9.79 -13.56 8.98
CA LEU A 261 -10.38 -12.33 9.55
C LEU A 261 -11.80 -12.59 10.08
N VAL A 262 -12.61 -13.39 9.37
CA VAL A 262 -13.94 -13.80 9.82
C VAL A 262 -13.86 -14.68 11.07
N SER A 263 -12.90 -15.60 11.13
CA SER A 263 -12.68 -16.46 12.30
C SER A 263 -12.28 -15.65 13.54
N PHE A 264 -11.44 -14.63 13.36
CA PHE A 264 -11.08 -13.68 14.41
C PHE A 264 -12.30 -12.92 14.96
N ASN A 265 -13.14 -12.39 14.06
CA ASN A 265 -14.38 -11.70 14.45
C ASN A 265 -15.37 -12.62 15.18
N ASN A 266 -15.41 -13.89 14.80
CA ASN A 266 -16.29 -14.90 15.38
C ASN A 266 -15.71 -15.57 16.63
N LYS A 267 -14.49 -15.21 17.06
CA LYS A 267 -13.83 -15.74 18.26
C LYS A 267 -13.64 -17.26 18.23
N THR A 268 -13.42 -17.82 17.04
CA THR A 268 -13.27 -19.26 16.87
C THR A 268 -11.82 -19.70 16.99
N SER A 269 -11.63 -20.96 17.38
CA SER A 269 -10.39 -21.70 17.17
C SER A 269 -10.59 -22.71 16.05
N GLY A 270 -9.52 -23.08 15.35
CA GLY A 270 -9.63 -23.95 14.21
C GLY A 270 -8.35 -24.13 13.42
N GLN A 271 -8.53 -24.51 12.16
CA GLN A 271 -7.47 -24.78 11.21
C GLN A 271 -7.77 -24.06 9.89
N LEU A 272 -6.79 -23.30 9.40
CA LEU A 272 -6.81 -22.67 8.09
C LEU A 272 -6.03 -23.56 7.14
N LYS A 273 -6.69 -24.07 6.10
CA LYS A 273 -6.06 -25.01 5.15
C LYS A 273 -6.62 -24.85 3.74
N ASN A 274 -5.77 -25.06 2.73
CA ASN A 274 -6.19 -25.29 1.34
C ASN A 274 -5.74 -26.68 0.83
N GLU A 275 -6.17 -27.02 -0.39
CA GLU A 275 -5.77 -28.27 -1.08
C GLU A 275 -4.44 -28.13 -1.84
N LEU A 276 -3.82 -26.95 -1.81
CA LEU A 276 -2.55 -26.69 -2.51
C LEU A 276 -1.39 -27.32 -1.73
N THR A 277 -0.33 -27.66 -2.46
CA THR A 277 0.96 -28.08 -1.89
C THR A 277 2.08 -27.16 -2.40
N GLY A 278 3.21 -27.15 -1.71
CA GLY A 278 4.37 -26.33 -2.09
C GLY A 278 4.21 -24.85 -1.74
N ASP A 279 4.67 -23.98 -2.63
CA ASP A 279 4.90 -22.54 -2.42
C ASP A 279 3.72 -21.73 -1.86
N PHE A 280 2.48 -22.18 -2.10
CA PHE A 280 1.24 -21.53 -1.64
C PHE A 280 0.31 -22.48 -0.86
N GLY A 281 0.80 -23.67 -0.48
CA GLY A 281 0.09 -24.57 0.43
C GLY A 281 -0.05 -23.91 1.80
N VAL A 282 -1.20 -24.08 2.45
CA VAL A 282 -1.47 -23.54 3.79
C VAL A 282 -2.08 -24.63 4.64
N ASN A 283 -1.58 -24.78 5.86
CA ASN A 283 -2.06 -25.69 6.87
C ASN A 283 -1.65 -25.22 8.28
N LEU A 284 -2.40 -24.27 8.84
CA LEU A 284 -2.11 -23.60 10.10
C LEU A 284 -3.25 -23.77 11.10
N ARG A 285 -2.95 -23.72 12.40
CA ARG A 285 -3.94 -23.64 13.47
C ARG A 285 -4.02 -22.22 14.02
N TYR A 286 -5.18 -21.86 14.57
CA TYR A 286 -5.41 -20.58 15.24
C TYR A 286 -6.38 -20.74 16.42
N ASP A 287 -6.30 -19.85 17.40
CA ASP A 287 -7.24 -19.73 18.51
C ASP A 287 -7.53 -18.26 18.88
N PHE A 288 -8.71 -17.78 18.47
CA PHE A 288 -9.14 -16.40 18.76
C PHE A 288 -10.09 -16.28 19.96
N SER A 289 -10.26 -17.34 20.75
CA SER A 289 -11.20 -17.37 21.88
C SER A 289 -10.90 -16.34 22.97
N SER A 290 -9.64 -15.92 23.10
CA SER A 290 -9.16 -15.02 24.16
C SER A 290 -8.92 -13.57 23.68
N THR A 291 -9.47 -13.19 22.53
CA THR A 291 -9.24 -11.87 21.90
C THR A 291 -10.21 -10.77 22.34
N GLY A 292 -10.96 -10.99 23.42
CA GLY A 292 -11.90 -10.01 23.99
C GLY A 292 -12.92 -9.48 22.97
N ILE A 293 -13.17 -8.17 22.98
CA ILE A 293 -14.09 -7.51 22.04
C ILE A 293 -13.48 -7.23 20.66
N SER A 294 -12.21 -7.60 20.41
CA SER A 294 -11.50 -7.19 19.21
C SER A 294 -12.20 -7.60 17.91
N LYS A 295 -12.22 -6.73 16.90
CA LYS A 295 -12.79 -7.07 15.59
C LYS A 295 -12.03 -6.39 14.47
N VAL A 296 -11.84 -7.13 13.38
CA VAL A 296 -11.47 -6.58 12.08
C VAL A 296 -12.73 -6.06 11.41
N THR A 297 -12.81 -4.76 11.17
CA THR A 297 -14.01 -4.14 10.59
C THR A 297 -13.80 -3.60 9.19
N THR A 298 -12.55 -3.37 8.80
CA THR A 298 -12.23 -2.83 7.49
C THR A 298 -10.95 -3.42 6.91
N TYR A 299 -10.98 -3.72 5.61
CA TYR A 299 -9.84 -3.99 4.75
C TYR A 299 -9.71 -2.88 3.70
N ILE A 300 -8.56 -2.22 3.62
CA ILE A 300 -8.30 -1.11 2.68
C ILE A 300 -7.17 -1.49 1.72
N CYS A 301 -7.36 -1.23 0.42
CA CYS A 301 -6.35 -1.49 -0.60
C CYS A 301 -6.38 -0.51 -1.78
N GLY A 302 -5.40 -0.63 -2.68
CA GLY A 302 -5.32 0.08 -3.95
C GLY A 302 -5.48 -0.87 -5.15
N HIS A 303 -4.45 -0.92 -6.01
CA HIS A 303 -4.25 -1.83 -7.15
C HIS A 303 -5.20 -1.66 -8.34
N MET A 304 -6.50 -1.49 -8.09
CA MET A 304 -7.51 -1.57 -9.15
C MET A 304 -7.70 -0.27 -9.96
N HIS A 305 -7.11 0.83 -9.50
CA HIS A 305 -7.16 2.16 -10.14
C HIS A 305 -8.60 2.66 -10.35
N TYR A 306 -9.45 2.39 -9.36
CA TYR A 306 -10.78 2.96 -9.21
C TYR A 306 -11.21 2.88 -7.75
N GLU A 307 -12.25 3.63 -7.39
CA GLU A 307 -12.85 3.49 -6.07
C GLU A 307 -13.99 2.49 -6.07
N LYS A 308 -14.02 1.64 -5.04
CA LYS A 308 -15.14 0.74 -4.78
C LYS A 308 -15.18 0.39 -3.31
N ASN A 309 -16.39 0.29 -2.76
CA ASN A 309 -16.60 -0.32 -1.46
C ASN A 309 -17.67 -1.40 -1.55
N TYR A 310 -17.54 -2.42 -0.71
CA TYR A 310 -18.50 -3.50 -0.54
C TYR A 310 -18.24 -4.17 0.81
N LYS A 311 -19.16 -5.05 1.24
CA LYS A 311 -19.06 -5.74 2.52
C LYS A 311 -19.09 -7.25 2.31
N VAL A 312 -18.20 -7.97 2.99
CA VAL A 312 -18.17 -9.44 3.00
C VAL A 312 -18.06 -9.89 4.45
N SER A 313 -19.05 -10.66 4.92
CA SER A 313 -19.11 -11.14 6.32
C SER A 313 -18.91 -10.02 7.34
N GLU A 314 -19.63 -8.92 7.17
CA GLU A 314 -19.55 -7.69 7.98
C GLU A 314 -18.24 -6.89 7.93
N ILE A 315 -17.23 -7.34 7.18
CA ILE A 315 -15.99 -6.59 6.96
C ILE A 315 -16.17 -5.66 5.76
N ASN A 316 -15.91 -4.36 5.96
CA ASN A 316 -15.89 -3.38 4.86
C ASN A 316 -14.63 -3.59 4.02
N HIS A 317 -14.76 -3.78 2.72
CA HIS A 317 -13.65 -3.78 1.77
C HIS A 317 -13.66 -2.48 0.98
N ILE A 318 -12.58 -1.72 1.06
CA ILE A 318 -12.44 -0.40 0.47
C ILE A 318 -11.26 -0.41 -0.49
N ILE A 319 -11.54 -0.07 -1.74
CA ILE A 319 -10.56 0.08 -2.81
C ILE A 319 -10.41 1.58 -3.08
N LEU A 320 -9.18 2.07 -3.00
CA LEU A 320 -8.79 3.45 -3.25
C LEU A 320 -8.32 3.64 -4.69
N ASN A 321 -8.53 4.84 -5.25
CA ASN A 321 -8.07 5.18 -6.59
C ASN A 321 -6.55 5.42 -6.63
N CYS A 322 -5.95 5.27 -7.81
CA CYS A 322 -4.54 5.50 -8.02
C CYS A 322 -4.16 6.98 -8.02
N SER A 323 -3.01 7.30 -7.42
CA SER A 323 -2.45 8.64 -7.48
C SER A 323 -1.91 8.97 -8.86
N ALA A 324 -1.39 7.99 -9.60
CA ALA A 324 -0.84 8.20 -10.94
C ALA A 324 -1.83 8.83 -11.93
N LEU A 325 -1.34 9.70 -12.80
CA LEU A 325 -2.13 10.30 -13.87
C LEU A 325 -2.70 9.21 -14.80
N MET A 326 -4.01 9.20 -14.98
CA MET A 326 -4.70 8.38 -15.98
C MET A 326 -5.57 9.26 -16.86
N GLY A 327 -4.98 9.82 -17.93
CA GLY A 327 -5.67 10.74 -18.83
C GLY A 327 -6.81 10.08 -19.60
N LYS A 328 -7.91 10.79 -19.80
CA LYS A 328 -9.18 10.27 -20.35
C LYS A 328 -9.06 9.52 -21.69
N LYS A 329 -8.09 9.92 -22.53
CA LYS A 329 -7.90 9.36 -23.89
C LYS A 329 -6.89 8.19 -23.93
N HIS A 330 -6.24 7.87 -22.83
CA HIS A 330 -5.26 6.78 -22.80
C HIS A 330 -5.97 5.41 -22.74
N GLY A 331 -5.47 4.42 -23.50
CA GLY A 331 -6.13 3.13 -23.69
C GLY A 331 -6.27 2.28 -22.42
N LEU A 332 -5.39 2.50 -21.44
CA LEU A 332 -5.40 1.81 -20.14
C LEU A 332 -6.14 2.58 -19.04
N THR A 333 -6.74 3.74 -19.34
CA THR A 333 -7.49 4.52 -18.35
C THR A 333 -8.79 3.82 -18.00
N THR A 334 -8.99 3.55 -16.71
CA THR A 334 -10.23 2.94 -16.20
C THR A 334 -11.43 3.84 -16.46
N ASP A 335 -12.62 3.26 -16.62
CA ASP A 335 -13.84 4.05 -16.83
C ASP A 335 -14.15 4.99 -15.66
N TYR A 336 -13.69 4.64 -14.46
CA TYR A 336 -13.69 5.52 -13.30
C TYR A 336 -12.86 6.78 -13.56
N ASN A 337 -11.59 6.63 -13.97
CA ASN A 337 -10.69 7.77 -14.21
C ASN A 337 -11.04 8.59 -15.47
N LYS A 338 -11.70 7.99 -16.47
CA LYS A 338 -12.24 8.74 -17.62
C LYS A 338 -13.28 9.79 -17.20
N LYS A 339 -14.02 9.57 -16.12
CA LYS A 339 -15.04 10.50 -15.61
C LYS A 339 -14.42 11.70 -14.89
N TRP A 340 -13.26 11.51 -14.27
CA TRP A 340 -12.51 12.58 -13.60
C TRP A 340 -11.80 13.54 -14.54
N ASP A 341 -11.66 13.17 -15.82
CA ASP A 341 -10.92 13.93 -16.84
C ASP A 341 -9.56 14.41 -16.31
N ARG A 342 -8.76 13.46 -15.81
CA ARG A 342 -7.47 13.73 -15.17
C ARG A 342 -6.50 14.37 -16.15
N ARG A 343 -5.94 15.52 -15.78
CA ARG A 343 -5.08 16.33 -16.64
C ARG A 343 -3.77 16.65 -15.96
N TYR A 344 -2.70 16.67 -16.74
CA TYR A 344 -1.40 17.09 -16.27
C TYR A 344 -1.42 18.55 -15.81
N ASN A 345 -0.73 18.81 -14.71
CA ASN A 345 -0.63 20.07 -13.99
C ASN A 345 -1.95 20.63 -13.45
N GLU A 346 -2.92 19.77 -13.14
CA GLU A 346 -4.20 20.13 -12.51
C GLU A 346 -4.45 19.33 -11.22
N ILE A 347 -5.41 19.77 -10.40
CA ILE A 347 -5.80 19.04 -9.18
C ILE A 347 -6.33 17.63 -9.50
N SER A 348 -6.97 17.45 -10.65
CA SER A 348 -7.45 16.14 -11.12
C SER A 348 -6.32 15.17 -11.51
N GLU A 349 -5.07 15.65 -11.61
CA GLU A 349 -3.93 14.83 -11.99
C GLU A 349 -3.69 13.69 -11.01
N LEU A 350 -3.87 13.96 -9.71
CA LEU A 350 -3.58 13.05 -8.62
C LEU A 350 -4.86 12.59 -7.90
N ALA A 351 -4.72 11.55 -7.08
CA ALA A 351 -5.70 11.15 -6.09
C ALA A 351 -4.98 10.77 -4.80
N GLY A 352 -5.64 10.99 -3.68
CA GLY A 352 -5.14 10.61 -2.37
C GLY A 352 -6.16 10.89 -1.28
N TYR A 353 -5.85 10.45 -0.06
CA TYR A 353 -6.84 10.34 0.99
C TYR A 353 -6.26 10.76 2.34
N PHE A 354 -7.10 11.40 3.16
CA PHE A 354 -6.94 11.36 4.60
C PHE A 354 -7.96 10.39 5.18
N ILE A 355 -7.54 9.55 6.13
CA ILE A 355 -8.43 8.62 6.82
C ILE A 355 -8.42 8.97 8.30
N ASN A 356 -9.60 9.16 8.90
CA ASN A 356 -9.77 9.39 10.32
C ASN A 356 -10.57 8.24 10.93
N ILE A 357 -10.03 7.64 11.98
CA ILE A 357 -10.62 6.49 12.69
C ILE A 357 -10.95 6.97 14.09
N ASP A 358 -12.24 7.01 14.42
CA ASP A 358 -12.76 7.48 15.71
C ASP A 358 -13.34 6.28 16.48
N PRO A 359 -12.59 5.73 17.47
CA PRO A 359 -13.08 4.59 18.25
C PRO A 359 -14.28 4.96 19.12
N ASN A 360 -14.38 6.20 19.61
CA ASN A 360 -15.49 6.64 20.47
C ASN A 360 -16.80 6.74 19.69
N LYS A 361 -16.73 7.11 18.40
CA LYS A 361 -17.89 7.15 17.50
C LYS A 361 -18.11 5.87 16.71
N LEU A 362 -17.21 4.89 16.83
CA LEU A 362 -17.19 3.67 16.01
C LEU A 362 -17.27 4.00 14.51
N ARG A 363 -16.45 4.95 14.06
CA ARG A 363 -16.45 5.40 12.66
C ARG A 363 -15.08 5.46 12.04
N LEU A 364 -14.99 5.01 10.80
CA LEU A 364 -13.91 5.30 9.87
C LEU A 364 -14.42 6.27 8.80
N GLN A 365 -13.75 7.39 8.64
CA GLN A 365 -14.06 8.45 7.69
C GLN A 365 -12.91 8.59 6.68
N ILE A 366 -13.24 8.65 5.40
CA ILE A 366 -12.25 8.83 4.33
C ILE A 366 -12.56 10.14 3.62
N PHE A 367 -11.57 11.01 3.53
CA PHE A 367 -11.63 12.32 2.88
C PHE A 367 -10.70 12.33 1.66
N GLY A 368 -11.28 12.20 0.47
CA GLY A 368 -10.53 12.18 -0.79
C GLY A 368 -10.23 13.56 -1.36
N TYR A 369 -9.02 13.72 -1.88
CA TYR A 369 -8.57 14.90 -2.62
C TYR A 369 -8.14 14.53 -4.05
N GLY A 370 -8.18 15.51 -4.96
CA GLY A 370 -7.94 15.26 -6.38
C GLY A 370 -9.06 14.46 -7.05
N ALA A 371 -8.69 13.44 -7.82
CA ALA A 371 -9.58 12.50 -8.52
C ALA A 371 -10.04 11.36 -7.59
N ALA A 372 -10.65 11.73 -6.47
CA ALA A 372 -11.15 10.83 -5.44
C ALA A 372 -12.50 11.31 -4.90
N THR A 373 -13.35 10.39 -4.42
CA THR A 373 -14.60 10.75 -3.75
C THR A 373 -14.30 11.61 -2.53
N ARG A 374 -15.01 12.73 -2.40
CA ARG A 374 -14.75 13.76 -1.39
C ARG A 374 -14.85 13.27 0.04
N TYR A 375 -15.88 12.46 0.32
CA TYR A 375 -16.14 11.96 1.67
C TYR A 375 -16.95 10.67 1.61
N VAL A 376 -16.52 9.68 2.38
CA VAL A 376 -17.29 8.48 2.72
C VAL A 376 -17.04 8.11 4.18
N SER A 377 -17.98 7.41 4.80
CA SER A 377 -17.88 6.97 6.19
C SER A 377 -18.43 5.56 6.36
N PHE A 378 -17.80 4.81 7.26
CA PHE A 378 -18.13 3.42 7.59
C PHE A 378 -18.20 3.25 9.11
N GLU A 379 -19.00 2.30 9.56
CA GLU A 379 -19.03 1.84 10.96
C GLU A 379 -17.90 0.84 11.20
N ILE A 380 -17.26 0.89 12.39
CA ILE A 380 -16.10 0.05 12.78
C ILE A 380 -16.23 -0.57 14.16
#